data_AF-A0A2W4SGM8-F1
#
_entry.id   AF-A0A2W4SGM8-F1
#
_cell.length_a   1.000
_cell.length_b   1.000
_cell.length_c   1.000
_cell.angle_alpha   90.00
_cell.angle_beta   90.00
_cell.angle_gamma   90.00
#
_symmetry.space_group_name_H-M   'P 1'
#
loop_
_entity.id
_entity.type
_entity.pdbx_description
1 polymer ?
#
loop_
_entity_poly.entity_id
_entity_poly.type
_entity_poly.pdbx_seq_one_letter_code
_entity_poly.pdbx_strand_id
1 'polypeptide(L)'
;MGLPDVPRPSPDGASGRGIGSSVAAGAAAGLLASVVQVVVGKTEQWLFLPRGETPDFAPRLVDRAFQRVSGRASAPVKWALGTVFHLCYGALWGATYGAVQRRLRLHPLLAGAALGLLIYGITFPRWGAAVRLGVERPPHARTRRMTAVAASVAMTYGLAVGAFYRRLAGR
;
A
#
# COMPACT_ATOMS: atom_id res chain seq x y z
N MET A 1 -20.49 -43.23 -43.11
CA MET A 1 -19.40 -43.43 -42.14
C MET A 1 -18.97 -42.05 -41.65
N GLY A 2 -19.60 -41.54 -40.59
CA GLY A 2 -19.37 -40.18 -40.08
C GLY A 2 -18.21 -40.19 -39.09
N LEU A 3 -17.26 -39.27 -39.25
CA LEU A 3 -16.19 -39.05 -38.28
C LEU A 3 -16.79 -38.54 -36.96
N PRO A 4 -16.27 -38.96 -35.79
CA PRO A 4 -16.74 -38.45 -34.51
C PRO A 4 -16.41 -36.96 -34.39
N ASP A 5 -17.42 -36.16 -34.02
CA ASP A 5 -17.26 -34.76 -33.63
C ASP A 5 -16.28 -34.69 -32.45
N VAL A 6 -15.05 -34.25 -32.72
CA VAL A 6 -14.08 -33.92 -31.68
C VAL A 6 -14.59 -32.65 -31.00
N PRO A 7 -14.88 -32.67 -29.68
CA PRO A 7 -15.32 -31.47 -28.98
C PRO A 7 -14.27 -30.39 -29.13
N ARG A 8 -14.62 -29.28 -29.78
CA ARG A 8 -13.76 -28.10 -29.80
C ARG A 8 -13.62 -27.59 -28.37
N PRO A 9 -12.40 -27.36 -27.86
CA PRO A 9 -12.23 -26.80 -26.53
C PRO A 9 -12.96 -25.45 -26.46
N SER A 10 -13.85 -25.31 -25.47
CA SER A 10 -14.60 -24.08 -25.25
C SER A 10 -13.64 -22.89 -25.11
N PRO A 11 -13.95 -21.72 -25.71
CA PRO A 11 -13.13 -20.50 -25.60
C PRO A 11 -12.97 -20.00 -24.15
N ASP A 12 -13.75 -20.55 -23.22
CA ASP A 12 -13.81 -20.14 -21.82
C ASP A 12 -12.60 -20.57 -20.98
N GLY A 13 -11.77 -21.50 -21.50
CA GLY A 13 -10.56 -21.97 -20.82
C GLY A 13 -9.43 -20.92 -20.71
N ALA A 14 -9.45 -19.87 -21.53
CA ALA A 14 -8.41 -18.82 -21.54
C ALA A 14 -8.78 -17.55 -20.77
N SER A 15 -10.00 -17.47 -20.23
CA SER A 15 -10.59 -16.23 -19.67
C SER A 15 -10.83 -16.28 -18.15
N GLY A 16 -10.35 -17.33 -17.48
CA GLY A 16 -10.77 -17.73 -16.12
C GLY A 16 -10.14 -16.99 -14.93
N ARG A 17 -9.59 -15.79 -15.08
CA ARG A 17 -9.12 -15.01 -13.91
C ARG A 17 -10.27 -14.23 -13.28
N GLY A 18 -11.07 -14.94 -12.47
CA GLY A 18 -12.22 -14.39 -11.74
C GLY A 18 -11.84 -13.25 -10.79
N ILE A 19 -12.85 -12.53 -10.28
CA ILE A 19 -12.72 -11.39 -9.36
C ILE A 19 -11.71 -11.64 -8.23
N GLY A 20 -11.80 -12.82 -7.61
CA GLY A 20 -10.93 -13.23 -6.52
C GLY A 20 -9.45 -13.27 -6.89
N SER A 21 -9.10 -13.66 -8.13
CA SER A 21 -7.71 -13.75 -8.58
C SER A 21 -7.03 -12.38 -8.71
N SER A 22 -7.72 -11.38 -9.26
CA SER A 22 -7.20 -10.01 -9.36
C SER A 22 -7.07 -9.35 -7.99
N VAL A 23 -8.05 -9.57 -7.10
CA VAL A 23 -8.01 -9.06 -5.73
C VAL A 23 -6.87 -9.69 -4.94
N ALA A 24 -6.68 -11.01 -5.03
CA ALA A 24 -5.59 -11.73 -4.37
C ALA A 24 -4.21 -11.31 -4.91
N ALA A 25 -4.04 -11.22 -6.23
CA ALA A 25 -2.81 -10.72 -6.85
C ALA A 25 -2.53 -9.27 -6.42
N GLY A 26 -3.57 -8.45 -6.31
CA GLY A 26 -3.51 -7.11 -5.76
C GLY A 26 -3.02 -7.10 -4.31
N ALA A 27 -3.63 -7.89 -3.44
CA ALA A 27 -3.25 -7.99 -2.03
C ALA A 27 -1.78 -8.42 -1.86
N ALA A 28 -1.36 -9.45 -2.61
CA ALA A 28 0.03 -9.91 -2.61
C ALA A 28 1.00 -8.83 -3.12
N ALA A 29 0.64 -8.11 -4.19
CA ALA A 29 1.41 -6.97 -4.67
C ALA A 29 1.52 -5.86 -3.61
N GLY A 30 0.43 -5.60 -2.88
CA GLY A 30 0.36 -4.67 -1.75
C GLY A 30 1.33 -5.05 -0.63
N LEU A 31 1.36 -6.31 -0.23
CA LEU A 31 2.29 -6.81 0.80
C LEU A 31 3.76 -6.63 0.38
N LEU A 32 4.11 -7.03 -0.84
CA LEU A 32 5.47 -6.87 -1.37
C LEU A 32 5.86 -5.39 -1.46
N ALA A 33 4.93 -4.54 -1.92
CA ALA A 33 5.14 -3.10 -1.99
C ALA A 33 5.36 -2.47 -0.62
N SER A 34 4.68 -2.94 0.43
CA SER A 34 4.90 -2.48 1.81
C SER A 34 6.32 -2.75 2.29
N VAL A 35 6.91 -3.90 1.94
CA VAL A 35 8.32 -4.19 2.28
C VAL A 35 9.26 -3.19 1.60
N VAL A 36 9.07 -2.96 0.29
CA VAL A 36 9.86 -1.97 -0.47
C VAL A 36 9.70 -0.57 0.13
N GLN A 37 8.47 -0.20 0.45
CA GLN A 37 8.14 1.09 1.05
C GLN A 37 8.84 1.29 2.40
N VAL A 38 8.89 0.27 3.26
CA VAL A 38 9.59 0.34 4.55
C VAL A 38 11.09 0.53 4.35
N VAL A 39 11.72 -0.23 3.44
CA VAL A 39 13.15 -0.12 3.14
C VAL A 39 13.49 1.28 2.64
N VAL A 40 12.71 1.81 1.68
CA VAL A 40 12.91 3.16 1.14
C VAL A 40 12.70 4.21 2.23
N GLY A 41 11.62 4.14 3.00
CA GLY A 41 11.34 5.10 4.06
C GLY A 41 12.41 5.11 5.16
N LYS A 42 12.98 3.95 5.51
CA LYS A 42 14.08 3.85 6.48
C LYS A 42 15.38 4.42 5.92
N THR A 43 15.65 4.17 4.65
CA THR A 43 16.81 4.72 3.95
C THR A 43 16.73 6.25 3.87
N GLU A 44 15.56 6.79 3.49
CA GLU A 44 15.33 8.23 3.41
C GLU A 44 15.35 8.90 4.78
N GLN A 45 14.82 8.24 5.82
CA GLN A 45 14.94 8.69 7.20
C GLN A 45 16.41 8.86 7.58
N TRP A 46 17.24 7.87 7.28
CA TRP A 46 18.66 7.89 7.63
C TRP A 46 19.44 8.96 6.85
N LEU A 47 19.12 9.16 5.56
CA LEU A 47 19.84 10.08 4.68
C LEU A 47 19.41 11.55 4.82
N PHE A 48 18.11 11.81 4.99
CA PHE A 48 17.55 13.15 4.77
C PHE A 48 16.93 13.77 6.02
N LEU A 49 16.51 12.98 7.02
CA LEU A 49 15.82 13.52 8.19
C LEU A 49 16.80 13.84 9.34
N PRO A 50 16.65 15.01 9.99
CA PRO A 50 17.43 15.34 11.17
C PRO A 50 17.08 14.41 12.36
N ARG A 51 18.02 14.25 13.30
CA ARG A 51 17.82 13.44 14.51
C ARG A 51 16.56 13.91 15.26
N GLY A 52 15.62 12.99 15.47
CA GLY A 52 14.34 13.26 16.13
C GLY A 52 13.11 13.33 15.20
N GLU A 53 13.30 13.33 13.88
CA GLU A 53 12.19 13.15 12.93
C GLU A 53 12.12 11.70 12.43
N THR A 54 10.93 11.09 12.49
CA THR A 54 10.71 9.73 12.00
C THR A 54 9.47 9.66 11.11
N PRO A 55 9.52 8.93 9.99
CA PRO A 55 8.36 8.69 9.13
C PRO A 55 7.46 7.55 9.67
N ASP A 56 7.69 7.11 10.91
CA ASP A 56 7.08 5.90 11.48
C ASP A 56 5.59 6.13 11.81
N PHE A 57 4.73 6.02 10.80
CA PHE A 57 3.29 6.23 10.94
C PHE A 57 2.61 5.12 11.75
N ALA A 58 2.81 3.85 11.38
CA ALA A 58 2.06 2.73 11.94
C ALA A 58 2.34 2.48 13.44
N PRO A 59 3.60 2.51 13.93
CA PRO A 59 3.88 2.46 15.35
C PRO A 59 3.23 3.62 16.13
N ARG A 60 3.26 4.85 15.59
CA ARG A 60 2.62 6.02 16.22
C ARG A 60 1.10 5.85 16.33
N LEU A 61 0.46 5.26 15.33
CA LEU A 61 -0.97 4.97 15.35
C LEU A 61 -1.33 3.96 16.45
N VAL A 62 -0.58 2.86 16.57
CA VAL A 62 -0.82 1.86 17.62
C VAL A 62 -0.64 2.45 19.01
N ASP A 63 0.43 3.21 19.22
CA ASP A 63 0.69 3.87 20.50
C ASP A 63 -0.44 4.83 20.88
N ARG A 64 -0.94 5.61 19.90
CA ARG A 64 -2.08 6.52 20.10
C ARG A 64 -3.37 5.79 20.39
N ALA A 65 -3.60 4.62 19.78
CA ALA A 65 -4.75 3.78 20.06
C ALA A 65 -4.68 3.19 21.48
N PHE A 66 -3.52 2.68 21.89
CA PHE A 66 -3.29 2.17 23.25
C PHE A 66 -3.47 3.28 24.30
N GLN A 67 -2.96 4.48 24.05
CA GLN A 67 -3.11 5.61 24.98
C GLN A 67 -4.56 5.95 25.31
N ARG A 68 -5.51 5.62 24.42
CA ARG A 68 -6.94 5.83 24.67
C ARG A 68 -7.60 4.73 25.50
N VAL A 69 -7.00 3.55 25.59
CA VAL A 69 -7.65 2.35 26.17
C VAL A 69 -6.96 1.87 27.43
N SER A 70 -5.62 1.81 27.44
CA SER A 70 -4.86 1.08 28.46
C SER A 70 -3.51 1.72 28.81
N GLY A 71 -3.23 2.94 28.35
CA GLY A 71 -1.97 3.65 28.59
C GLY A 71 -0.97 3.45 27.45
N ARG A 72 0.34 3.43 27.72
CA ARG A 72 1.35 3.31 26.64
C ARG A 72 1.65 1.84 26.33
N ALA A 73 1.68 1.50 25.04
CA ALA A 73 2.14 0.19 24.61
C ALA A 73 3.64 0.03 24.86
N SER A 74 4.07 -1.17 25.27
CA SER A 74 5.49 -1.52 25.30
C SER A 74 6.07 -1.48 23.88
N ALA A 75 7.38 -1.21 23.76
CA ALA A 75 8.04 -1.09 22.46
C ALA A 75 7.84 -2.34 21.56
N PRO A 76 7.98 -3.59 22.05
CA PRO A 76 7.74 -4.78 21.21
C PRO A 76 6.31 -4.85 20.68
N VAL A 77 5.31 -4.55 21.52
CA VAL A 77 3.89 -4.57 21.14
C VAL A 77 3.60 -3.51 20.09
N LYS A 78 4.12 -2.30 20.28
CA LYS A 78 3.97 -1.17 19.34
C LYS A 78 4.52 -1.52 17.95
N TRP A 79 5.68 -2.16 17.88
CA TRP A 79 6.30 -2.56 16.62
C TRP A 79 5.60 -3.75 15.97
N ALA A 80 5.20 -4.76 16.74
CA ALA A 80 4.48 -5.93 16.21
C ALA A 80 3.13 -5.52 15.61
N LEU A 81 2.30 -4.83 16.39
CA LEU A 81 0.99 -4.36 15.93
C LEU A 81 1.13 -3.30 14.82
N GLY A 82 2.15 -2.44 14.88
CA GLY A 82 2.42 -1.47 13.82
C GLY A 82 2.77 -2.16 12.50
N THR A 83 3.56 -3.24 12.56
CA THR A 83 3.91 -4.05 11.39
C THR A 83 2.67 -4.76 10.83
N VAL A 84 1.88 -5.42 11.68
CA VAL A 84 0.63 -6.07 11.26
C VAL A 84 -0.30 -5.05 10.60
N PHE A 85 -0.54 -3.91 11.25
CA PHE A 85 -1.35 -2.84 10.68
C PHE A 85 -0.82 -2.40 9.31
N HIS A 86 0.48 -2.15 9.19
CA HIS A 86 1.09 -1.66 7.96
C HIS A 86 0.93 -2.68 6.81
N LEU A 87 1.14 -3.96 7.08
CA LEU A 87 0.98 -5.03 6.10
C LEU A 87 -0.49 -5.21 5.71
N CYS A 88 -1.42 -5.22 6.66
CA CYS A 88 -2.86 -5.30 6.36
C CYS A 88 -3.34 -4.10 5.56
N TYR A 89 -2.88 -2.89 5.92
CA TYR A 89 -3.19 -1.67 5.18
C TYR A 89 -2.63 -1.70 3.76
N GLY A 90 -1.40 -2.16 3.60
CA GLY A 90 -0.78 -2.40 2.30
C GLY A 90 -1.52 -3.45 1.46
N ALA A 91 -1.93 -4.57 2.07
CA ALA A 91 -2.71 -5.60 1.40
C ALA A 91 -4.08 -5.06 0.95
N LEU A 92 -4.75 -4.25 1.79
CA LEU A 92 -6.03 -3.63 1.47
C LEU A 92 -5.95 -2.70 0.26
N TRP A 93 -4.96 -1.82 0.22
CA TRP A 93 -4.75 -0.93 -0.94
C TRP A 93 -4.35 -1.70 -2.19
N GLY A 94 -3.52 -2.72 -2.06
CA GLY A 94 -3.18 -3.63 -3.15
C GLY A 94 -4.41 -4.36 -3.70
N ALA A 95 -5.28 -4.88 -2.82
CA ALA A 95 -6.54 -5.53 -3.18
C ALA A 95 -7.47 -4.56 -3.93
N THR A 96 -7.60 -3.34 -3.42
CA THR A 96 -8.36 -2.26 -4.05
C THR A 96 -7.82 -1.94 -5.44
N TYR A 97 -6.49 -1.82 -5.56
CA TYR A 97 -5.81 -1.63 -6.83
C TYR A 97 -6.14 -2.76 -7.81
N GLY A 98 -6.02 -4.03 -7.40
CA GLY A 98 -6.33 -5.18 -8.25
C GLY A 98 -7.80 -5.21 -8.71
N ALA A 99 -8.74 -4.85 -7.82
CA ALA A 99 -10.16 -4.74 -8.16
C ALA A 99 -10.43 -3.66 -9.21
N VAL A 100 -9.86 -2.46 -9.02
CA VAL A 100 -9.99 -1.34 -9.97
C VAL A 100 -9.33 -1.69 -11.30
N GLN A 101 -8.14 -2.28 -11.26
CA GLN A 101 -7.34 -2.60 -12.42
C GLN A 101 -7.99 -3.68 -13.29
N ARG A 102 -8.72 -4.63 -12.70
CA ARG A 102 -9.54 -5.60 -13.46
C ARG A 102 -10.60 -4.90 -14.30
N ARG A 103 -11.23 -3.87 -13.74
CA ARG A 103 -12.33 -3.13 -14.39
C ARG A 103 -11.83 -2.15 -15.44
N LEU A 104 -10.78 -1.38 -15.12
CA LEU A 104 -10.35 -0.26 -15.95
C LEU A 104 -9.17 -0.59 -16.87
N ARG A 105 -8.42 -1.67 -16.59
CA ARG A 105 -7.28 -2.15 -17.40
C ARG A 105 -6.26 -1.05 -17.76
N LEU A 106 -5.98 -0.14 -16.82
CA LEU A 106 -5.11 1.00 -17.03
C LEU A 106 -3.64 0.59 -17.19
N HIS A 107 -2.73 1.51 -17.55
CA HIS A 107 -1.31 1.19 -17.48
C HIS A 107 -0.88 0.98 -16.01
N PRO A 108 -0.26 -0.16 -15.62
CA PRO A 108 -0.08 -0.49 -14.22
C PRO A 108 0.74 0.54 -13.41
N LEU A 109 1.76 1.14 -14.02
CA LEU A 109 2.57 2.15 -13.33
C LEU A 109 1.84 3.49 -13.21
N LEU A 110 0.97 3.84 -14.15
CA LEU A 110 0.17 5.08 -14.06
C LEU A 110 -0.92 4.94 -13.00
N ALA A 111 -1.63 3.81 -12.99
CA ALA A 111 -2.58 3.50 -11.94
C ALA A 111 -1.89 3.41 -10.56
N GLY A 112 -0.68 2.85 -10.51
CA GLY A 112 0.13 2.78 -9.29
C GLY A 112 0.55 4.16 -8.78
N ALA A 113 1.03 5.03 -9.68
CA ALA A 113 1.34 6.42 -9.34
C ALA A 113 0.10 7.17 -8.83
N ALA A 114 -1.05 7.00 -9.49
CA ALA A 114 -2.32 7.58 -9.06
C ALA A 114 -2.75 7.07 -7.67
N LEU A 115 -2.55 5.78 -7.38
CA LEU A 115 -2.77 5.20 -6.05
C LEU A 115 -1.86 5.84 -5.00
N GLY A 116 -0.56 5.98 -5.28
CA GLY A 116 0.38 6.62 -4.37
C GLY A 116 -0.01 8.06 -4.05
N LEU A 117 -0.40 8.83 -5.09
CA LEU A 117 -0.89 10.19 -4.94
C LEU A 117 -2.19 10.26 -4.13
N LEU A 118 -3.12 9.33 -4.37
CA LEU A 118 -4.36 9.22 -3.61
C LEU A 118 -4.07 8.96 -2.13
N ILE A 119 -3.24 7.96 -1.81
CA ILE A 119 -2.86 7.62 -0.44
C ILE A 119 -2.20 8.82 0.24
N TYR A 120 -1.28 9.50 -0.46
CA TYR A 120 -0.68 10.73 0.07
C TYR A 120 -1.75 11.77 0.37
N GLY A 121 -2.63 12.04 -0.60
CA GLY A 121 -3.69 13.04 -0.55
C GLY A 121 -4.70 12.83 0.59
N ILE A 122 -5.02 11.59 0.93
CA ILE A 122 -5.95 11.29 2.03
C ILE A 122 -5.26 11.16 3.40
N THR A 123 -3.94 10.98 3.42
CA THR A 123 -3.21 10.67 4.66
C THR A 123 -2.57 11.92 5.27
N PHE A 124 -1.85 12.70 4.47
CA PHE A 124 -0.90 13.70 4.96
C PHE A 124 -1.35 15.17 4.97
N PRO A 125 -2.32 15.62 4.13
CA PRO A 125 -2.87 16.95 4.22
C PRO A 125 -3.52 17.25 5.57
N ARG A 126 -3.85 18.52 5.82
CA ARG A 126 -4.50 18.99 7.06
C ARG A 126 -5.78 18.22 7.43
N TRP A 127 -6.51 17.76 6.42
CA TRP A 127 -7.75 17.00 6.57
C TRP A 127 -7.52 15.48 6.57
N GLY A 128 -6.30 15.05 6.31
CA GLY A 128 -5.93 13.65 6.15
C GLY A 128 -5.98 12.88 7.48
N ALA A 129 -6.16 11.57 7.35
CA ALA A 129 -6.34 10.69 8.50
C ALA A 129 -5.18 10.78 9.51
N ALA A 130 -3.93 10.92 9.04
CA ALA A 130 -2.76 10.98 9.92
C ALA A 130 -2.77 12.22 10.81
N VAL A 131 -3.16 13.36 10.24
CA VAL A 131 -3.21 14.64 10.96
C VAL A 131 -4.39 14.64 11.93
N ARG A 132 -5.57 14.19 11.49
CA ARG A 132 -6.78 14.15 12.35
C ARG A 132 -6.65 13.18 13.52
N LEU A 133 -5.93 12.08 13.35
CA LEU A 133 -5.65 11.13 14.43
C LEU A 133 -4.51 11.60 15.36
N GLY A 134 -3.84 12.71 15.02
CA GLY A 134 -2.71 13.26 15.77
C GLY A 134 -1.48 12.35 15.76
N VAL A 135 -1.36 11.51 14.74
CA VAL A 135 -0.20 10.61 14.55
C VAL A 135 0.85 11.24 13.64
N GLU A 136 0.50 12.33 12.95
CA GLU A 136 1.42 13.14 12.15
C GLU A 136 1.17 14.64 12.35
N ARG A 137 2.23 15.45 12.22
CA ARG A 137 2.13 16.91 12.31
C ARG A 137 1.42 17.49 11.08
N PRO A 138 0.61 18.56 11.22
CA PRO A 138 -0.01 19.22 10.08
C PRO A 138 1.06 19.82 9.14
N PRO A 139 0.74 20.03 7.84
CA PRO A 139 1.74 20.43 6.84
C PRO A 139 2.53 21.71 7.17
N HIS A 140 1.90 22.68 7.86
CA HIS A 140 2.57 23.94 8.25
C HIS A 140 3.60 23.78 9.37
N ALA A 141 3.48 22.73 10.19
CA ALA A 141 4.41 22.41 11.28
C ALA A 141 5.38 21.27 10.92
N ARG A 142 5.35 20.81 9.67
CA ARG A 142 6.18 19.72 9.15
C ARG A 142 7.32 20.29 8.31
N THR A 143 8.51 19.75 8.47
CA THR A 143 9.65 20.15 7.63
C THR A 143 9.38 19.81 6.16
N ARG A 144 9.96 20.59 5.24
CA ARG A 144 9.89 20.29 3.80
C ARG A 144 10.48 18.92 3.48
N ARG A 145 11.55 18.52 4.20
CA ARG A 145 12.19 17.21 4.07
C ARG A 145 11.24 16.08 4.46
N MET A 146 10.57 16.16 5.61
CA MET A 146 9.58 15.15 6.00
C MET A 146 8.40 15.09 5.02
N THR A 147 7.99 16.23 4.46
CA THR A 147 6.93 16.25 3.42
C THR A 147 7.38 15.51 2.17
N ALA A 148 8.62 15.72 1.73
CA ALA A 148 9.19 15.00 0.59
C ALA A 148 9.30 13.49 0.87
N VAL A 149 9.79 13.10 2.05
CA VAL A 149 9.86 11.68 2.48
C VAL A 149 8.46 11.04 2.53
N ALA A 150 7.46 11.74 3.05
CA ALA A 150 6.09 11.23 3.06
C ALA A 150 5.53 11.02 1.65
N ALA A 151 5.83 11.93 0.72
CA ALA A 151 5.42 11.83 -0.68
C ALA A 151 6.15 10.70 -1.42
N SER A 152 7.47 10.61 -1.26
CA SER A 152 8.30 9.56 -1.90
C SER A 152 7.90 8.17 -1.41
N VAL A 153 7.66 8.00 -0.11
CA VAL A 153 7.20 6.74 0.48
C VAL A 153 5.85 6.31 -0.11
N ALA A 154 4.89 7.24 -0.23
CA ALA A 154 3.58 6.95 -0.83
C ALA A 154 3.67 6.62 -2.32
N MET A 155 4.50 7.37 -3.07
CA MET A 155 4.72 7.13 -4.50
C MET A 155 5.44 5.81 -4.76
N THR A 156 6.48 5.51 -3.98
CA THR A 156 7.21 4.25 -4.01
C THR A 156 6.28 3.06 -3.84
N TYR A 157 5.40 3.12 -2.83
CA TYR A 157 4.40 2.08 -2.61
C TYR A 157 3.50 1.90 -3.82
N GLY A 158 2.89 2.98 -4.32
CA GLY A 158 1.96 2.91 -5.45
C GLY A 158 2.61 2.34 -6.72
N LEU A 159 3.82 2.80 -7.06
CA LEU A 159 4.59 2.28 -8.19
C LEU A 159 4.97 0.81 -8.01
N ALA A 160 5.41 0.43 -6.82
CA ALA A 160 5.76 -0.96 -6.50
C ALA A 160 4.53 -1.89 -6.61
N VAL A 161 3.35 -1.47 -6.13
CA VAL A 161 2.09 -2.21 -6.31
C VAL A 161 1.82 -2.44 -7.80
N GLY A 162 1.89 -1.39 -8.62
CA GLY A 162 1.68 -1.50 -10.06
C GLY A 162 2.66 -2.47 -10.74
N ALA A 163 3.94 -2.41 -10.35
CA ALA A 163 4.98 -3.29 -10.87
C ALA A 163 4.80 -4.76 -10.46
N PHE A 164 4.52 -5.04 -9.18
CA PHE A 164 4.28 -6.39 -8.68
C PHE A 164 2.97 -6.96 -9.21
N TYR A 165 1.90 -6.18 -9.24
CA TYR A 165 0.61 -6.61 -9.78
C TYR A 165 0.73 -7.04 -11.24
N ARG A 166 1.44 -6.25 -12.07
CA ARG A 166 1.69 -6.61 -13.47
C ARG A 166 2.38 -7.99 -13.59
N ARG A 167 3.33 -8.29 -12.71
CA ARG A 167 4.04 -9.58 -12.69
C ARG A 167 3.16 -10.73 -12.18
N LEU A 168 2.33 -10.48 -11.17
CA LEU A 168 1.50 -11.50 -10.52
C LEU A 168 0.22 -11.81 -11.31
N ALA A 169 -0.42 -10.81 -11.91
CA ALA A 169 -1.65 -10.97 -12.68
C ALA A 169 -1.40 -11.29 -14.17
N GLY A 170 -0.17 -11.09 -14.65
CA GLY A 170 0.28 -11.49 -15.98
C GLY A 170 0.76 -12.94 -16.08
N ARG A 171 1.01 -13.59 -14.93
CA ARG A 171 1.12 -15.05 -14.81
C ARG A 171 -0.29 -15.64 -14.75
#